data_AF-A0A9X0XBI0-F1
#
_entry.id   AF-A0A9X0XBI0-F1
#
_cell.length_a   1.000
_cell.length_b   1.000
_cell.length_c   1.000
_cell.angle_alpha   90.00
_cell.angle_beta   90.00
_cell.angle_gamma   90.00
#
_symmetry.space_group_name_H-M   'P 1'
#
loop_
_entity.id
_entity.type
_entity.pdbx_description
1 polymer ?
#
loop_
_entity_poly.entity_id
_entity_poly.type
_entity_poly.pdbx_seq_one_letter_code
_entity_poly.pdbx_strand_id
1 'polypeptide(L)' 'MSPADHRLLRHLLIAVAIKIVVLTLLWWVFIREARVPVDSERAAAHLGGAASGPSGASK' A
#
# COMPACT_ATOMS: atom_id res chain seq x y z
N MET A 1 -23.86 19.68 23.52
CA MET A 1 -22.61 19.70 22.72
C MET A 1 -22.18 21.15 22.60
N SER A 2 -21.01 21.50 23.15
CA SER A 2 -20.58 22.88 23.33
C SER A 2 -20.04 23.44 22.00
N PRO A 3 -20.26 24.72 21.65
CA PRO A 3 -19.75 25.33 20.42
C PRO A 3 -18.21 25.26 20.28
N ALA A 4 -17.48 25.03 21.38
CA ALA A 4 -16.04 24.76 21.37
C ALA A 4 -15.69 23.40 20.71
N ASP A 5 -16.55 22.39 20.87
CA ASP A 5 -16.33 21.03 20.36
C ASP A 5 -16.37 21.00 18.83
N HIS A 6 -17.21 21.83 18.20
CA HIS A 6 -17.31 21.93 16.75
C HIS A 6 -16.02 22.45 16.10
N ARG A 7 -15.29 23.33 16.80
CA ARG A 7 -14.02 23.87 16.31
C ARG A 7 -12.93 22.79 16.32
N LEU A 8 -12.93 21.96 17.37
CA LEU A 8 -12.01 20.84 17.52
C LEU A 8 -12.30 19.73 16.50
N LEU A 9 -13.58 19.38 16.34
CA LEU A 9 -14.02 18.40 15.34
C LEU A 9 -13.68 18.85 13.93
N ARG A 10 -13.91 20.12 13.59
CA ARG A 10 -13.55 20.64 12.26
C ARG A 10 -12.04 20.59 12.01
N HIS A 11 -11.23 20.91 13.02
CA HIS A 11 -9.78 20.85 12.92
C HIS A 11 -9.30 19.41 12.70
N LEU A 12 -9.83 18.45 13.47
CA LEU A 12 -9.55 17.04 13.31
C LEU A 12 -9.96 16.54 11.92
N LEU A 13 -11.16 16.90 11.47
CA LEU A 13 -11.70 16.47 10.18
C LEU A 13 -10.84 16.99 9.02
N ILE A 14 -10.38 18.24 9.10
CA ILE A 14 -9.43 18.82 8.12
C ILE A 14 -8.10 18.08 8.17
N ALA A 15 -7.53 17.83 9.36
CA ALA A 15 -6.26 17.12 9.49
C ALA A 15 -6.33 15.69 8.92
N VAL A 16 -7.42 14.98 9.18
CA VAL A 16 -7.66 13.63 8.64
C VAL A 16 -7.89 13.68 7.14
N ALA A 17 -8.68 14.63 6.63
CA ALA A 17 -8.92 14.79 5.20
C ALA A 17 -7.61 15.06 4.43
N ILE A 18 -6.75 15.95 4.94
CA ILE A 18 -5.43 16.20 4.37
C ILE A 18 -4.60 14.92 4.36
N LYS A 19 -4.57 14.18 5.49
CA LYS A 19 -3.81 12.95 5.59
C LYS A 19 -4.28 11.90 4.60
N ILE A 20 -5.60 11.75 4.40
CA ILE A 20 -6.18 10.84 3.40
C ILE A 20 -5.76 11.29 2.00
N VAL A 21 -5.90 12.57 1.66
CA VAL A 21 -5.49 13.09 0.34
C VAL A 21 -4.01 12.83 0.06
N VAL A 22 -3.12 13.11 1.03
CA VAL A 22 -1.69 12.82 0.91
C VAL A 22 -1.44 11.32 0.71
N LEU A 23 -2.12 10.47 1.47
CA LEU A 23 -1.98 9.01 1.33
C LEU A 23 -2.48 8.53 -0.03
N THR A 24 -3.61 9.05 -0.52
CA THR A 24 -4.16 8.75 -1.85
C THR A 24 -3.24 9.24 -2.96
N LEU A 25 -2.65 10.44 -2.84
CA LEU A 25 -1.70 10.96 -3.82
C LEU A 25 -0.41 10.14 -3.83
N LEU A 26 0.12 9.81 -2.65
CA LEU A 26 1.32 8.97 -2.53
C LEU A 26 1.05 7.57 -3.08
N TRP A 27 -0.11 6.99 -2.75
CA TRP A 27 -0.59 5.73 -3.30
C TRP A 27 -0.75 5.82 -4.81
N TRP A 28 -1.33 6.89 -5.34
CA TRP A 28 -1.53 7.07 -6.77
C TRP A 28 -0.20 7.20 -7.51
N VAL A 29 0.73 8.02 -7.03
CA VAL A 29 2.09 8.11 -7.59
C VAL A 29 2.77 6.75 -7.49
N PHE A 30 2.79 6.12 -6.32
CA PHE A 30 3.53 4.88 -6.12
C PHE A 30 2.92 3.69 -6.87
N ILE A 31 1.61 3.53 -6.92
CA ILE A 31 0.94 2.38 -7.56
C ILE A 31 0.64 2.61 -9.02
N ARG A 32 0.44 3.85 -9.47
CA ARG A 32 0.41 4.12 -10.90
C ARG A 32 1.81 3.99 -11.50
N GLU A 33 2.86 4.38 -10.80
CA GLU A 33 4.24 4.13 -11.23
C GLU A 33 4.66 2.67 -11.00
N ALA A 34 4.19 1.97 -9.95
CA ALA A 34 4.35 0.51 -9.82
C ALA A 34 3.37 -0.30 -10.68
N ARG A 35 2.52 0.37 -11.49
CA ARG A 35 1.91 -0.20 -12.69
C ARG A 35 2.85 -0.09 -13.91
N VAL A 36 4.08 0.42 -13.78
CA VAL A 36 5.21 -0.17 -14.54
C VAL A 36 5.17 -1.64 -14.16
N PRO A 37 5.04 -2.56 -15.13
CA PRO A 37 4.73 -3.95 -14.87
C PRO A 37 5.64 -4.43 -13.75
N VAL A 38 5.08 -4.58 -12.53
CA VAL A 38 5.60 -5.52 -11.56
C VAL A 38 5.53 -6.78 -12.37
N ASP A 39 6.67 -7.11 -12.94
CA ASP A 39 6.95 -8.25 -13.79
C ASP A 39 6.39 -9.42 -13.01
N SER A 40 5.13 -9.74 -13.28
CA SER A 40 4.35 -10.70 -12.49
C SER A 40 5.04 -12.05 -12.56
N GLU A 41 5.83 -12.25 -13.63
CA GLU A 41 6.85 -13.27 -13.83
C GLU A 41 7.90 -13.29 -12.70
N ARG A 42 8.54 -12.15 -12.37
CA ARG A 42 9.54 -12.05 -11.27
C ARG A 42 8.91 -12.15 -9.89
N ALA A 43 7.75 -11.53 -9.68
CA ALA A 43 7.02 -11.67 -8.42
C ALA A 43 6.57 -13.13 -8.19
N ALA A 44 6.09 -13.81 -9.25
CA ALA A 44 5.79 -15.24 -9.22
C ALA A 44 7.05 -16.12 -9.09
N ALA A 45 8.19 -15.71 -9.63
CA ALA A 45 9.45 -16.43 -9.44
C ALA A 45 9.94 -16.36 -7.98
N HIS A 46 9.74 -15.22 -7.30
CA HIS A 46 10.08 -15.09 -5.88
C HIS A 46 9.03 -15.71 -4.93
N LEU A 47 7.74 -15.67 -5.29
CA LEU A 47 6.66 -16.28 -4.50
C LEU A 47 6.50 -17.80 -4.76
N GLY A 48 6.76 -18.27 -5.97
CA GLY A 48 6.78 -19.69 -6.36
C GLY A 48 8.12 -20.39 -6.09
N GLY A 49 9.22 -19.62 -5.97
CA GLY A 49 10.54 -20.13 -5.59
C GLY A 49 10.62 -20.62 -4.14
N ALA A 50 9.71 -20.20 -3.25
CA ALA A 50 9.61 -20.71 -1.89
C ALA A 50 8.95 -22.11 -1.81
N ALA A 51 8.32 -22.58 -2.90
CA ALA A 51 7.73 -23.91 -3.00
C ALA A 51 8.57 -24.91 -3.82
N SER A 52 9.79 -24.54 -4.22
CA SER A 52 10.76 -25.47 -4.80
C SER A 52 11.75 -25.86 -3.71
N GLY A 53 11.29 -26.70 -2.78
CA GLY A 53 12.18 -27.44 -1.88
C GLY A 53 13.26 -28.17 -2.70
N PRO A 54 14.46 -28.38 -2.14
CA PRO A 54 15.59 -28.92 -2.89
C PRO A 54 15.18 -30.25 -3.53
N SER A 55 15.17 -30.26 -4.87
CA SER A 55 15.16 -31.47 -5.67
C SER A 55 16.46 -32.21 -5.37
N GLY A 56 16.37 -33.12 -4.41
CA GLY A 56 17.45 -33.97 -3.91
C GLY A 56 16.95 -35.40 -3.80
N ALA A 57 16.49 -35.97 -4.93
CA ALA A 57 16.26 -37.39 -5.08
C ALA A 57 16.60 -37.81 -6.50
N SER A 58 17.88 -38.12 -6.75
CA SER A 58 18.32 -39.04 -7.81
C SER A 58 19.81 -39.33 -7.67
N LYS A 59 20.17 -40.32 -6.87
CA LYS A 59 20.67 -41.64 -7.33
C LYS A 59 20.99 -42.54 -6.15
#